data_AF-A0A5M3Q0C0-F1
#
_entry.id   AF-A0A5M3Q0C0-F1
#
_cell.length_a   1.000
_cell.length_b   1.000
_cell.length_c   1.000
_cell.angle_alpha   90.00
_cell.angle_beta   90.00
_cell.angle_gamma   90.00
#
_symmetry.space_group_name_H-M   'P 1'
#
loop_
_entity.id
_entity.type
_entity.pdbx_description
1 polymer ?
#
loop_
_entity_poly.entity_id
_entity_poly.type
_entity_poly.pdbx_seq_one_letter_code
_entity_poly.pdbx_strand_id
1 'polypeptide(L)' 'MALKSIEEAESLVGKTFERDGKRREVTRVSGLEISQFDHRTVLGEVFWRVPGGKERMAPTPVPTFGAWLSKASVVPNQ' A
#
# COMPACT_ATOMS: atom_id res chain seq x y z
N MET A 1 16.41 -9.61 2.34
CA MET A 1 15.15 -9.81 1.57
C MET A 1 13.99 -9.05 2.19
N ALA A 2 13.78 -9.08 3.51
CA ALA A 2 12.71 -8.30 4.16
C ALA A 2 12.90 -6.76 4.15
N LEU A 3 14.14 -6.25 4.22
CA LEU A 3 14.44 -4.82 4.11
C LEU A 3 13.94 -4.20 2.80
N LYS A 4 14.13 -4.88 1.66
CA LYS A 4 13.57 -4.44 0.37
C LYS A 4 12.05 -4.32 0.42
N SER A 5 11.37 -5.23 1.11
CA SER A 5 9.91 -5.19 1.23
C SER A 5 9.39 -4.07 2.13
N ILE A 6 10.19 -3.60 3.10
CA ILE A 6 9.88 -2.41 3.91
C ILE A 6 10.06 -1.15 3.07
N GLU A 7 11.18 -1.02 2.35
CA GLU A 7 11.42 0.10 1.42
C GLU A 7 10.34 0.16 0.33
N GLU A 8 9.94 -0.99 -0.21
CA GLU A 8 8.82 -1.10 -1.14
C GLU A 8 7.50 -0.64 -0.51
N ALA A 9 7.24 -0.95 0.76
CA ALA A 9 6.07 -0.49 1.50
C ALA A 9 6.04 1.04 1.63
N GLU A 10 7.17 1.62 2.03
CA GLU A 10 7.30 3.07 2.17
C GLU A 10 7.18 3.79 0.83
N SER A 11 7.67 3.18 -0.26
CA SER A 11 7.51 3.70 -1.63
C SER A 11 6.05 3.78 -2.11
N LEU A 12 5.12 3.16 -1.39
CA LEU A 12 3.70 3.24 -1.70
C LEU A 12 3.09 4.57 -1.29
N VAL A 13 3.67 5.25 -0.30
CA VAL A 13 3.17 6.53 0.18
C VAL A 13 3.23 7.56 -0.95
N GLY A 14 2.13 8.27 -1.18
CA GLY A 14 1.95 9.21 -2.28
C GLY A 14 1.53 8.57 -3.62
N LYS A 15 1.51 7.23 -3.74
CA LYS A 15 0.98 6.59 -4.94
C LYS A 15 -0.53 6.74 -5.00
N THR A 16 -1.02 7.15 -6.16
CA THR A 16 -2.45 7.14 -6.45
C THR A 16 -2.85 5.93 -7.27
N PHE A 17 -3.97 5.31 -6.91
CA PHE A 17 -4.53 4.16 -7.61
C PHE A 17 -6.02 4.36 -7.81
N GLU A 18 -6.56 3.76 -8.87
CA GLU A 18 -7.99 3.80 -9.13
C GLU A 18 -8.63 2.46 -8.78
N ARG A 19 -9.73 2.50 -8.02
CA ARG A 19 -10.56 1.33 -7.77
C ARG A 19 -12.02 1.72 -7.70
N ASP A 20 -12.86 0.93 -8.36
CA ASP A 20 -14.30 1.17 -8.49
C ASP A 20 -14.59 2.57 -9.08
N GLY A 21 -13.77 3.02 -10.02
CA GLY A 21 -13.86 4.36 -10.65
C GLY A 21 -13.53 5.53 -9.71
N LYS A 22 -12.97 5.26 -8.52
CA LYS A 22 -12.56 6.29 -7.55
C LYS A 22 -11.05 6.30 -7.40
N ARG A 23 -10.46 7.47 -7.64
CA ARG A 23 -9.05 7.73 -7.36
C ARG A 23 -8.81 7.75 -5.85
N ARG A 24 -7.79 7.02 -5.42
CA ARG A 24 -7.36 6.90 -4.03
C ARG A 24 -5.88 7.20 -3.96
N GLU A 25 -5.44 7.78 -2.87
CA GLU A 25 -4.04 8.12 -2.58
C GLU A 25 -3.64 7.38 -1.32
N VAL A 26 -2.51 6.68 -1.37
CA VAL A 26 -1.90 6.10 -0.16
C VAL A 26 -1.24 7.24 0.62
N THR A 27 -1.72 7.51 1.82
CA THR A 27 -1.24 8.63 2.64
C THR A 27 -0.14 8.23 3.60
N ARG A 28 -0.19 7.00 4.11
CA ARG A 28 0.79 6.48 5.07
C ARG A 28 0.82 4.97 5.03
N VAL A 29 1.97 4.40 5.34
CA VAL A 29 2.11 2.99 5.73
C VAL A 29 2.70 2.96 7.14
N SER A 30 2.15 2.13 8.03
CA SER A 30 2.60 2.00 9.41
C SER A 30 2.51 0.55 9.90
N GLY A 31 3.04 0.27 11.09
CA GLY A 31 2.98 -1.07 11.68
C GLY A 31 3.64 -2.16 10.82
N LEU A 32 4.80 -1.84 10.21
CA LEU A 32 5.51 -2.78 9.36
C LEU A 32 6.17 -3.87 10.21
N GLU A 33 5.71 -5.10 10.08
CA GLU A 33 6.24 -6.27 10.77
C GLU A 33 6.51 -7.40 9.79
N ILE A 34 7.65 -8.07 9.93
CA ILE A 34 7.96 -9.26 9.13
C ILE A 34 7.16 -10.42 9.72
N SER A 35 6.39 -11.11 8.90
CA SER A 35 5.64 -12.29 9.33
C SER A 35 6.61 -13.35 9.86
N GLN A 36 6.31 -13.87 11.04
CA GLN A 36 7.10 -14.94 11.68
C GLN A 36 6.93 -16.30 10.99
N PHE A 37 5.84 -16.48 10.22
CA PHE A 37 5.56 -17.73 9.51
C PHE A 37 6.10 -17.72 8.07
N ASP A 38 6.24 -16.53 7.48
CA ASP A 38 6.84 -16.33 6.17
C ASP A 38 7.70 -15.07 6.17
N HIS A 39 9.02 -15.25 6.31
CA HIS A 39 9.99 -14.16 6.40
C HIS A 39 10.11 -13.32 5.11
N ARG A 40 9.37 -13.67 4.06
CA ARG A 40 9.25 -12.89 2.81
C ARG A 40 8.02 -11.98 2.80
N THR A 41 7.10 -12.17 3.74
CA THR A 41 5.89 -11.38 3.87
C THR A 41 6.08 -10.31 4.95
N VAL A 42 5.94 -9.05 4.55
CA VAL A 42 5.83 -7.92 5.49
C VAL A 42 4.36 -7.58 5.65
N LEU A 43 3.86 -7.60 6.87
CA LEU A 43 2.54 -7.12 7.24
C LEU A 43 2.63 -5.63 7.53
N GLY A 44 1.63 -4.87 7.14
CA GLY A 44 1.58 -3.43 7.38
C GLY A 44 0.15 -2.91 7.36
N GLU A 45 -0.05 -1.79 8.03
CA GLU A 45 -1.27 -1.00 7.96
C GLU A 45 -1.11 0.04 6.86
N VAL A 46 -1.92 -0.09 5.81
CA VAL A 46 -1.91 0.89 4.72
C VAL A 46 -3.09 1.85 4.90
N PHE A 47 -2.75 3.13 4.98
CA PHE A 47 -3.69 4.23 5.05
C PHE A 47 -3.86 4.83 3.65
N TRP A 48 -5.11 4.98 3.23
CA TRP A 48 -5.44 5.58 1.95
C TRP A 48 -6.69 6.44 2.06
N ARG A 49 -6.80 7.45 1.19
CA ARG A 49 -7.96 8.34 1.11
C ARG A 49 -8.39 8.54 -0.32
N VAL A 50 -9.67 8.86 -0.52
CA VAL A 50 -10.13 9.50 -1.76
C VAL A 50 -9.88 11.01 -1.61
N PRO A 51 -9.50 11.76 -2.67
CA PRO A 51 -9.38 13.21 -2.59
C PRO A 51 -10.66 13.86 -2.03
N GLY A 52 -10.52 14.65 -0.95
CA GLY A 52 -11.65 15.25 -0.24
C GLY A 52 -12.44 14.31 0.69
N GLY A 53 -12.06 13.03 0.77
CA GLY A 53 -12.69 12.03 1.63
C GLY A 53 -11.93 11.79 2.94
N LYS A 54 -12.54 10.99 3.82
CA LYS A 54 -11.89 10.50 5.05
C LYS A 54 -10.83 9.44 4.73
N GLU A 55 -9.73 9.47 5.47
CA GLU A 55 -8.71 8.43 5.44
C GLU A 55 -9.29 7.11 5.95
N ARG A 56 -8.88 6.00 5.32
CA ARG A 56 -9.27 4.63 5.66
C ARG A 56 -8.01 3.79 5.82
N MET A 57 -8.08 2.85 6.75
CA MET A 57 -7.00 1.91 7.05
C MET A 57 -7.42 0.52 6.61
N ALA A 58 -6.50 -0.22 6.00
CA ALA A 58 -6.63 -1.65 5.78
C ALA A 58 -5.35 -2.36 6.23
N PRO A 59 -5.42 -3.33 7.15
CA PRO A 59 -4.30 -4.23 7.40
C PRO A 59 -4.17 -5.12 6.16
N THR A 60 -3.00 -5.11 5.51
CA THR A 60 -2.77 -5.94 4.32
C THR A 60 -1.30 -6.35 4.28
N PRO A 61 -0.99 -7.59 3.85
CA PRO A 61 0.39 -7.95 3.56
C PRO A 61 0.92 -7.01 2.46
N VAL A 62 1.98 -6.26 2.75
CA VAL A 62 2.60 -5.29 1.85
C VAL A 62 2.91 -5.87 0.46
N PRO A 63 3.51 -7.06 0.30
CA PRO A 63 3.75 -7.61 -1.04
C PRO A 63 2.44 -7.93 -1.78
N THR A 64 1.39 -8.34 -1.06
CA THR A 64 0.04 -8.49 -1.63
C THR A 64 -0.55 -7.14 -2.02
N PHE A 65 -0.35 -6.10 -1.21
CA PHE A 65 -0.83 -4.75 -1.50
C PHE A 65 -0.08 -4.12 -2.67
N GLY A 66 1.23 -4.30 -2.78
CA GLY A 66 2.04 -3.87 -3.93
C GLY A 66 1.62 -4.58 -5.21
N ALA A 67 1.48 -5.91 -5.19
CA ALA A 67 0.96 -6.67 -6.34
C ALA A 67 -0.48 -6.28 -6.71
N TRP A 68 -1.29 -5.92 -5.71
CA TRP A 68 -2.65 -5.44 -5.92
C TRP A 68 -2.68 -4.01 -6.48
N LEU A 69 -1.79 -3.12 -6.03
CA LEU A 69 -1.58 -1.79 -6.62
C LEU A 69 -1.10 -1.86 -8.07
N SER A 70 -0.15 -2.75 -8.38
CA SER A 70 0.31 -2.96 -9.76
C SER A 70 -0.82 -3.45 -10.68
N LYS A 71 -1.84 -4.12 -10.14
CA LYS A 71 -3.06 -4.53 -10.88
C LYS A 71 -4.16 -3.47 -10.88
N ALA A 72 -4.23 -2.64 -9.85
CA ALA A 72 -5.17 -1.53 -9.73
C ALA A 72 -4.61 -0.32 -10.47
N SER A 73 -4.65 -0.36 -11.81
CA SER A 73 -4.28 0.72 -12.75
C SER A 73 -3.58 1.90 -12.07
N VAL A 74 -2.24 1.82 -11.97
CA VAL A 74 -1.43 2.92 -11.44
C VAL A 74 -1.64 4.10 -12.40
N VAL A 75 -2.49 5.04 -12.00
CA VAL A 75 -2.74 6.24 -12.79
C VAL A 75 -1.49 7.10 -12.66
N PRO A 76 -0.74 7.38 -13.75
CA PRO A 76 0.41 8.27 -13.67
C PRO A 76 -0.09 9.63 -13.18
N ASN A 77 0.58 10.18 -12.17
CA ASN A 77 0.44 11.61 -11.87
C ASN A 77 0.94 12.35 -13.12
N GLN A 78 0.02 12.86 -13.95
CA GLN A 78 0.34 13.93 -14.88
C GLN A 78 0.21 15.26 -14.15
#